data_AF-A0A1Z1MBK0-F1
#
_entry.id   AF-A0A1Z1MBK0-F1
#
_cell.length_a   1.000
_cell.length_b   1.000
_cell.length_c   1.000
_cell.angle_alpha   90.00
_cell.angle_beta   90.00
_cell.angle_gamma   90.00
#
_symmetry.space_group_name_H-M   'P 1'
#
loop_
_entity.id
_entity.type
_entity.pdbx_description
1 polymer ?
#
loop_
_entity_poly.entity_id
_entity_poly.type
_entity_poly.pdbx_seq_one_letter_code
_entity_poly.pdbx_strand_id
1 'polypeptide(L)'
;MNSNNNFFLRYIKGKWFLQENLFLFRNRNQKKNESFVDFNTMNKSLFDRKQLIIVNNKENSIMVLEKIKNDKRKYLSHILLKNFNRNYFFDLESTRKGLLRSKKFYSNKKVIQNEYVYLINQNIMITIILTKNLKGKYLGIKISSYIKKKY
;
A
#
# COMPACT_ATOMS: atom_id res chain seq x y z
N MET A 1 5.17 25.91 9.11
CA MET A 1 4.08 25.46 10.02
C MET A 1 3.52 24.13 9.53
N ASN A 2 3.29 23.22 10.48
CA ASN A 2 3.38 21.76 10.33
C ASN A 2 2.32 21.12 9.42
N SER A 3 2.77 20.47 8.34
CA SER A 3 1.97 19.75 7.37
C SER A 3 1.53 18.35 7.86
N ASN A 4 0.97 18.28 9.07
CA ASN A 4 0.60 17.03 9.74
C ASN A 4 -0.88 16.63 9.49
N ASN A 5 -1.42 16.93 8.31
CA ASN A 5 -2.86 16.86 8.01
C ASN A 5 -3.36 15.52 7.42
N ASN A 6 -2.52 14.49 7.33
CA ASN A 6 -3.00 13.20 6.82
C ASN A 6 -3.73 12.43 7.93
N PHE A 7 -5.06 12.57 7.95
CA PHE A 7 -5.99 11.87 8.86
C PHE A 7 -5.66 10.38 9.00
N PHE A 8 -5.34 9.71 7.89
CA PHE A 8 -5.03 8.28 7.89
C PHE A 8 -3.75 7.96 8.69
N LEU A 9 -2.65 8.69 8.41
CA LEU A 9 -1.36 8.49 9.08
C LEU A 9 -1.42 8.81 10.57
N ARG A 10 -2.29 9.74 10.99
CA ARG A 10 -2.48 10.09 12.39
C ARG A 10 -3.02 8.91 13.21
N TYR A 11 -3.90 8.11 12.63
CA TYR A 11 -4.63 7.08 13.38
C TYR A 11 -4.13 5.66 13.17
N ILE A 12 -3.36 5.39 12.10
CA ILE A 12 -2.83 4.05 11.82
C ILE A 12 -1.80 3.56 12.85
N LYS A 13 -1.10 4.45 13.56
CA LYS A 13 -0.07 4.06 14.55
C LYS A 13 -0.67 3.21 15.69
N GLY A 14 0.06 2.18 16.10
CA GLY A 14 -0.31 1.28 17.19
C GLY A 14 -0.33 -0.18 16.77
N LYS A 15 -0.73 -1.04 17.72
CA LYS A 15 -0.89 -2.49 17.52
C LYS A 15 -2.33 -2.81 17.11
N TRP A 16 -2.48 -3.60 16.06
CA TRP A 16 -3.75 -3.97 15.46
C TRP A 16 -3.89 -5.49 15.44
N PHE A 17 -5.07 -5.97 15.78
CA PHE A 17 -5.49 -7.33 15.49
C PHE A 17 -6.05 -7.39 14.07
N LEU A 18 -5.43 -8.22 13.24
CA LEU A 18 -5.74 -8.40 11.82
C LEU A 18 -6.49 -9.71 11.64
N GLN A 19 -7.65 -9.65 10.99
CA GLN A 19 -8.39 -10.82 10.49
C GLN A 19 -8.50 -10.75 8.98
N GLU A 20 -8.07 -11.79 8.28
CA GLU A 20 -8.04 -11.85 6.82
C GLU A 20 -8.91 -13.01 6.31
N ASN A 21 -9.66 -12.73 5.25
CA ASN A 21 -10.39 -13.72 4.46
C ASN A 21 -9.93 -13.61 3.00
N LEU A 22 -9.28 -14.65 2.49
CA LEU A 22 -8.87 -14.76 1.08
C LEU A 22 -9.80 -15.73 0.35
N PHE A 23 -10.38 -15.27 -0.75
CA PHE A 23 -11.21 -16.07 -1.66
C PHE A 23 -10.52 -16.20 -3.01
N LEU A 24 -10.28 -17.43 -3.46
CA LEU A 24 -9.67 -17.75 -4.74
C LEU A 24 -10.72 -18.30 -5.70
N PHE A 25 -11.02 -17.57 -6.78
CA PHE A 25 -12.15 -17.87 -7.65
C PHE A 25 -11.95 -19.13 -8.50
N ARG A 26 -10.71 -19.43 -8.90
CA ARG A 26 -10.41 -20.60 -9.75
C ARG A 26 -10.84 -21.91 -9.09
N ASN A 27 -10.59 -22.04 -7.78
CA ASN A 27 -10.78 -23.29 -7.05
C ASN A 27 -11.93 -23.19 -6.03
N ARG A 28 -12.63 -22.05 -5.95
CA ARG A 28 -13.62 -21.74 -4.91
C ARG A 28 -13.09 -21.94 -3.48
N ASN A 29 -11.77 -21.80 -3.29
CA ASN A 29 -11.13 -22.00 -2.00
C ASN A 29 -11.15 -20.71 -1.18
N GLN A 30 -11.42 -20.86 0.11
CA GLN A 30 -11.31 -19.79 1.10
C GLN A 30 -10.17 -20.11 2.08
N LYS A 31 -9.42 -19.09 2.49
CA LYS A 31 -8.45 -19.17 3.59
C LYS A 31 -8.72 -18.05 4.58
N LYS A 32 -8.64 -18.38 5.86
CA LYS A 32 -8.73 -17.43 6.97
C LYS A 32 -7.38 -17.34 7.66
N ASN A 33 -7.00 -16.15 8.09
CA ASN A 33 -5.77 -15.93 8.84
C ASN A 33 -6.01 -14.84 9.87
N GLU A 34 -5.41 -14.98 11.05
CA GLU A 34 -5.47 -13.99 12.11
C GLU A 34 -4.07 -13.73 12.63
N SER A 35 -3.74 -12.47 12.88
CA SER A 35 -2.41 -12.08 13.36
C SER A 35 -2.43 -10.72 14.04
N PHE A 36 -1.32 -10.34 14.66
CA PHE A 36 -1.12 -8.98 15.15
C PHE A 36 -0.13 -8.24 14.26
N VAL A 37 -0.43 -6.99 13.95
CA VAL A 37 0.43 -6.09 13.17
C VAL A 37 0.71 -4.84 14.01
N ASP A 38 1.97 -4.41 14.05
CA ASP A 38 2.36 -3.19 14.74
C ASP A 38 2.82 -2.11 13.73
N PHE A 39 2.15 -0.97 13.73
CA PHE A 39 2.48 0.21 12.92
C PHE A 39 3.23 1.30 13.71
N ASN A 40 3.92 0.94 14.79
CA ASN A 40 4.71 1.87 15.59
C ASN A 40 6.06 2.26 14.94
N THR A 41 6.57 1.45 14.01
CA THR A 41 7.86 1.71 13.33
C THR A 41 7.67 2.49 12.04
N MET A 42 7.75 3.82 12.12
CA MET A 42 8.19 4.61 10.96
C MET A 42 9.71 4.42 10.85
N ASN A 43 10.16 3.47 10.02
CA ASN A 43 11.53 3.53 9.54
C ASN A 43 11.72 4.91 8.91
N LYS A 44 12.72 5.68 9.38
CA LYS A 44 13.09 6.98 8.78
C LYS A 44 13.12 6.78 7.28
N SER A 45 12.18 7.44 6.61
CA SER A 45 11.85 7.08 5.25
C SER A 45 13.04 7.42 4.36
N LEU A 46 13.28 6.63 3.31
CA LEU A 46 14.25 6.96 2.26
C LEU A 46 13.98 8.35 1.63
N PHE A 47 12.81 8.95 1.90
CA PHE A 47 12.39 10.27 1.44
C PHE A 47 12.82 11.44 2.34
N ASP A 48 13.38 11.19 3.54
CA ASP A 48 13.90 12.27 4.40
C ASP A 48 15.15 12.91 3.79
N ARG A 49 15.80 12.23 2.84
CA ARG A 49 16.79 12.83 1.95
C ARG A 49 16.08 13.31 0.70
N LYS A 50 15.91 14.63 0.56
CA LYS A 50 15.54 15.32 -0.69
C LYS A 50 16.61 15.16 -1.78
N GLN A 51 17.09 13.96 -2.00
CA GLN A 51 18.10 13.65 -2.98
C GLN A 51 17.49 12.65 -3.95
N LEU A 52 17.54 13.00 -5.24
CA LEU A 52 17.48 12.02 -6.31
C LEU A 52 18.53 10.95 -5.99
N ILE A 53 18.09 9.78 -5.52
CA ILE A 53 18.98 8.65 -5.35
C ILE A 53 19.16 8.02 -6.74
N ILE A 54 20.12 8.55 -7.49
CA ILE A 54 20.66 7.87 -8.66
C ILE A 54 21.67 6.86 -8.11
N VAL A 55 21.25 5.60 -7.91
CA VAL A 55 22.20 4.52 -7.62
C VAL A 55 22.83 4.10 -8.95
N ASN A 56 23.93 4.76 -9.32
CA ASN A 56 24.81 4.23 -10.36
C ASN A 56 25.71 3.17 -9.74
N ASN A 57 25.24 1.93 -9.73
CA ASN A 57 26.12 0.77 -9.71
C ASN A 57 25.75 -0.10 -10.90
N LYS A 58 26.73 -0.86 -11.41
CA LYS A 58 26.81 -1.58 -12.70
C LYS A 58 25.65 -2.53 -13.07
N GLU A 59 24.51 -2.48 -12.38
CA GLU A 59 23.29 -3.26 -12.65
C GLU A 59 22.05 -2.34 -12.69
N ASN A 60 21.85 -1.71 -13.85
CA ASN A 60 20.60 -1.23 -14.46
C ASN A 60 19.40 -0.97 -13.52
N SER A 61 19.46 0.08 -12.70
CA SER A 61 18.26 0.64 -12.07
C SER A 61 18.17 2.15 -12.24
N ILE A 62 16.99 2.63 -12.65
CA ILE A 62 16.65 4.06 -12.72
C ILE A 62 15.46 4.27 -11.78
N MET A 63 15.67 5.06 -10.73
CA MET A 63 14.60 5.58 -9.87
C MET A 63 14.22 6.97 -10.40
N VAL A 64 13.16 7.06 -11.20
CA VAL A 64 12.63 8.37 -11.65
C VAL A 64 11.57 8.83 -10.66
N LEU A 65 11.98 9.69 -9.73
CA LEU A 65 11.05 10.60 -9.08
C LEU A 65 10.82 11.75 -10.05
N GLU A 66 9.73 11.73 -10.82
CA GLU A 66 9.33 12.92 -11.55
C GLU A 66 9.19 14.06 -10.54
N LYS A 67 9.89 15.17 -10.79
CA LYS A 67 9.73 16.42 -10.04
C LYS A 67 8.27 16.81 -10.13
N ILE A 68 7.49 16.46 -9.11
CA ILE A 68 6.13 16.94 -8.94
C ILE A 68 6.24 18.47 -8.88
N LYS A 69 5.79 19.15 -9.95
CA LYS A 69 5.63 20.61 -9.99
C LYS A 69 4.96 21.03 -8.68
N ASN A 70 5.42 22.14 -8.10
CA ASN A 70 5.18 22.74 -6.77
C ASN A 70 3.75 22.78 -6.17
N ASP A 71 2.79 22.05 -6.72
CA ASP A 71 1.43 21.97 -6.24
C ASP A 71 1.34 21.06 -5.01
N LYS A 72 1.29 21.71 -3.83
CA LYS A 72 1.37 21.05 -2.52
C LYS A 72 0.24 20.05 -2.23
N ARG A 73 -0.77 19.98 -3.09
CA ARG A 73 -1.94 19.11 -2.94
C ARG A 73 -1.73 17.70 -3.52
N LYS A 74 -0.71 17.48 -4.35
CA LYS A 74 -0.44 16.19 -5.04
C LYS A 74 0.62 15.30 -4.38
N TYR A 75 1.17 15.65 -3.22
CA TYR A 75 2.32 14.95 -2.61
C TYR A 75 2.13 13.46 -2.27
N LEU A 76 0.93 12.91 -2.41
CA LEU A 76 0.63 11.51 -2.12
C LEU A 76 0.04 10.76 -3.30
N SER A 77 0.02 11.34 -4.51
CA SER A 77 -0.78 10.77 -5.59
C SER A 77 -0.09 9.67 -6.39
N HIS A 78 1.24 9.63 -6.50
CA HIS A 78 1.94 8.56 -7.22
C HIS A 78 3.34 8.34 -6.65
N ILE A 79 3.52 7.31 -5.82
CA ILE A 79 4.84 6.84 -5.40
C ILE A 79 5.11 5.53 -6.15
N LEU A 80 5.92 5.60 -7.21
CA LEU A 80 6.39 4.44 -7.96
C LEU A 80 7.59 3.82 -7.24
N LEU A 81 7.36 2.73 -6.50
CA LEU A 81 8.42 1.94 -5.88
C LEU A 81 8.64 0.65 -6.67
N LYS A 82 9.78 0.56 -7.37
CA LYS A 82 10.26 -0.68 -7.98
C LYS A 82 11.22 -1.36 -7.02
N ASN A 83 10.81 -2.47 -6.41
CA ASN A 83 11.70 -3.29 -5.60
C ASN A 83 12.35 -4.37 -6.49
N PHE A 84 13.64 -4.20 -6.82
CA PHE A 84 14.37 -5.09 -7.73
C PHE A 84 14.48 -6.53 -7.20
N ASN A 85 14.42 -6.75 -5.89
CA ASN A 85 14.42 -8.10 -5.33
C ASN A 85 13.07 -8.82 -5.47
N ARG A 86 11.98 -8.13 -5.83
CA ARG A 86 10.63 -8.72 -5.83
C ARG A 86 9.77 -8.44 -7.08
N ASN A 87 10.33 -7.87 -8.15
CA ASN A 87 9.68 -7.67 -9.47
C ASN A 87 8.23 -7.15 -9.40
N TYR A 88 7.99 -6.17 -8.53
CA TYR A 88 6.70 -5.50 -8.48
C TYR A 88 6.84 -3.97 -8.53
N PHE A 89 5.77 -3.34 -8.97
CA PHE A 89 5.59 -1.88 -8.98
C PHE A 89 4.42 -1.52 -8.08
N PHE A 90 4.55 -0.43 -7.33
CA PHE A 90 3.46 0.16 -6.57
C PHE A 90 3.05 1.48 -7.20
N ASP A 91 1.76 1.75 -7.19
CA ASP A 91 1.20 3.08 -7.36
C ASP A 91 0.30 3.35 -6.15
N LEU A 92 0.40 4.53 -5.56
CA LEU A 92 -0.25 4.89 -4.31
C LEU A 92 -1.02 6.18 -4.53
N GLU A 93 -2.35 6.10 -4.49
CA GLU A 93 -3.25 7.21 -4.69
C GLU A 93 -4.06 7.44 -3.40
N SER A 94 -3.90 8.61 -2.78
CA SER A 94 -4.84 9.07 -1.75
C SER A 94 -6.10 9.62 -2.42
N THR A 95 -7.20 8.86 -2.42
CA THR A 95 -8.40 9.25 -3.17
C THR A 95 -9.33 10.17 -2.38
N ARG A 96 -9.57 9.89 -1.07
CA ARG A 96 -10.52 10.61 -0.19
C ARG A 96 -10.12 10.48 1.29
N LYS A 97 -10.75 11.23 2.19
CA LYS A 97 -10.50 11.18 3.64
C LYS A 97 -10.67 9.74 4.16
N GLY A 98 -9.60 9.17 4.70
CA GLY A 98 -9.58 7.81 5.25
C GLY A 98 -9.48 6.68 4.22
N LEU A 99 -9.53 6.95 2.91
CA LEU A 99 -9.38 5.95 1.86
C LEU A 99 -8.04 6.11 1.13
N LEU A 100 -7.19 5.10 1.26
CA LEU A 100 -5.99 4.93 0.45
C LEU A 100 -6.23 3.85 -0.59
N ARG A 101 -5.82 4.12 -1.82
CA ARG A 101 -5.79 3.14 -2.89
C ARG A 101 -4.34 2.84 -3.24
N SER A 102 -4.01 1.57 -3.38
CA SER A 102 -2.74 1.15 -3.96
C SER A 102 -2.98 0.20 -5.13
N LYS A 103 -2.12 0.26 -6.14
CA LYS A 103 -2.09 -0.69 -7.25
C LYS A 103 -0.72 -1.34 -7.29
N LYS A 104 -0.70 -2.66 -7.25
CA LYS A 104 0.52 -3.48 -7.27
C LYS A 104 0.56 -4.26 -8.57
N PHE A 105 1.62 -4.12 -9.34
CA PHE A 105 1.86 -4.93 -10.52
C PHE A 105 2.92 -5.98 -10.21
N TYR A 106 2.62 -7.27 -10.36
CA TYR A 106 3.57 -8.36 -10.16
C TYR A 106 3.93 -8.97 -11.50
N SER A 107 5.05 -8.54 -12.09
CA SER A 107 5.46 -8.95 -13.45
C SER A 107 5.62 -10.47 -13.56
N ASN A 108 6.32 -11.09 -12.61
CA ASN A 108 6.63 -12.53 -12.65
C ASN A 108 5.37 -13.40 -12.58
N LYS A 109 4.36 -12.92 -11.85
CA LYS A 109 3.09 -13.64 -11.67
C LYS A 109 2.05 -13.25 -12.73
N LYS A 110 2.33 -12.24 -13.56
CA LYS A 110 1.38 -11.66 -14.53
C LYS A 110 0.04 -11.29 -13.88
N VAL A 111 0.10 -10.68 -12.70
CA VAL A 111 -1.09 -10.24 -11.94
C VAL A 111 -1.01 -8.79 -11.51
N ILE A 112 -2.18 -8.18 -11.41
CA ILE A 112 -2.40 -6.83 -10.89
C ILE A 112 -3.25 -6.95 -9.63
N GLN A 113 -2.85 -6.28 -8.57
CA GLN A 113 -3.65 -6.13 -7.36
C GLN A 113 -4.06 -4.68 -7.18
N ASN A 114 -5.35 -4.45 -6.96
CA ASN A 114 -5.85 -3.16 -6.49
C ASN A 114 -6.23 -3.32 -5.03
N GLU A 115 -5.61 -2.55 -4.17
CA GLU A 115 -5.83 -2.51 -2.72
C GLU A 115 -6.55 -1.22 -2.37
N TYR A 116 -7.56 -1.34 -1.52
CA TYR A 116 -8.34 -0.25 -0.99
C TYR A 116 -8.30 -0.38 0.53
N VAL A 117 -7.64 0.58 1.19
CA VAL A 117 -7.51 0.63 2.64
C VAL A 117 -8.38 1.76 3.14
N TYR A 118 -9.42 1.42 3.89
CA TYR A 118 -10.36 2.38 4.44
C TYR A 118 -10.30 2.38 5.97
N LEU A 119 -9.92 3.51 6.53
CA LEU A 119 -9.97 3.77 7.96
C LEU A 119 -11.38 4.29 8.31
N ILE A 120 -12.22 3.41 8.85
CA ILE A 120 -13.60 3.73 9.24
C ILE A 120 -13.60 4.70 10.41
N ASN A 121 -12.80 4.40 11.43
CA ASN A 121 -12.60 5.24 12.61
C ASN A 121 -11.20 5.00 13.18
N GLN A 122 -10.89 5.59 14.33
CA GLN A 122 -9.55 5.50 14.95
C GLN A 122 -9.15 4.08 15.36
N ASN A 123 -10.11 3.16 15.47
CA ASN A 123 -9.94 1.81 15.98
C ASN A 123 -10.27 0.71 14.97
N ILE A 124 -10.86 1.04 13.82
CA ILE A 124 -11.31 0.07 12.81
C ILE A 124 -10.82 0.50 11.43
N MET A 125 -10.12 -0.42 10.78
CA MET A 125 -9.69 -0.28 9.38
C MET A 125 -10.09 -1.53 8.60
N ILE A 126 -10.53 -1.35 7.37
CA ILE A 126 -10.85 -2.44 6.44
C ILE A 126 -9.95 -2.33 5.22
N THR A 127 -9.48 -3.46 4.73
CA THR A 127 -8.77 -3.56 3.46
C THR A 127 -9.47 -4.50 2.51
N ILE A 128 -9.64 -4.07 1.26
CA ILE A 128 -10.10 -4.92 0.18
C ILE A 128 -9.02 -4.98 -0.88
N ILE A 129 -8.57 -6.17 -1.24
CA ILE A 129 -7.59 -6.41 -2.31
C ILE A 129 -8.24 -7.26 -3.39
N LEU A 130 -8.32 -6.69 -4.59
CA LEU A 130 -8.80 -7.35 -5.79
C LEU A 130 -7.60 -7.77 -6.64
N THR A 131 -7.47 -9.07 -6.91
CA THR A 131 -6.39 -9.60 -7.77
C THR A 131 -6.95 -10.00 -9.13
N LYS A 132 -6.32 -9.51 -10.21
CA LYS A 132 -6.66 -9.83 -11.61
C LYS A 132 -5.42 -10.33 -12.36
N ASN A 133 -5.61 -11.13 -13.40
CA ASN A 133 -4.56 -11.35 -14.38
C ASN A 133 -4.43 -10.16 -15.36
N LEU A 134 -3.40 -10.17 -16.22
CA LEU A 134 -3.21 -9.12 -17.24
C LEU A 134 -4.35 -9.04 -18.27
N LYS A 135 -5.13 -10.12 -18.44
CA LYS A 135 -6.32 -10.14 -19.30
C LYS A 135 -7.57 -9.54 -18.61
N GLY A 136 -7.44 -9.01 -17.39
CA GLY A 136 -8.53 -8.41 -16.64
C GLY A 136 -9.43 -9.40 -15.87
N LYS A 137 -9.23 -10.71 -16.00
CA LYS A 137 -10.00 -11.73 -15.27
C LYS A 137 -9.63 -11.72 -13.79
N TYR A 138 -10.63 -11.63 -12.93
CA TYR A 138 -10.44 -11.72 -11.48
C TYR A 138 -9.98 -13.12 -11.07
N LEU A 139 -8.95 -13.17 -10.23
CA LEU A 139 -8.37 -14.41 -9.70
C LEU A 139 -8.78 -14.64 -8.25
N GLY A 140 -9.04 -13.56 -7.51
CA GLY A 140 -9.48 -13.64 -6.13
C GLY A 140 -9.64 -12.28 -5.47
N ILE A 141 -10.22 -12.30 -4.28
CA ILE A 141 -10.42 -11.15 -3.41
C ILE A 141 -9.89 -11.49 -2.02
N LYS A 142 -9.19 -10.55 -1.40
CA LYS A 142 -8.85 -10.60 0.02
C LYS A 142 -9.56 -9.47 0.74
N ILE A 143 -10.29 -9.80 1.78
CA ILE A 143 -10.95 -8.83 2.66
C ILE A 143 -10.30 -8.98 4.02
N SER A 144 -9.87 -7.88 4.61
CA SER A 144 -9.30 -7.89 5.95
C SER A 144 -9.91 -6.80 6.81
N SER A 145 -10.10 -7.11 8.09
CA SER A 145 -10.44 -6.15 9.13
C SER A 145 -9.26 -6.02 10.08
N TYR A 146 -9.06 -4.80 10.57
CA TYR A 146 -8.06 -4.45 11.56
C TYR A 146 -8.78 -3.79 12.72
N ILE A 147 -8.63 -4.36 13.92
CA ILE A 147 -9.17 -3.83 15.16
C ILE A 147 -8.00 -3.36 16.01
N LYS A 148 -7.96 -2.08 16.34
CA LYS A 148 -6.90 -1.50 17.15
C LYS A 148 -7.00 -2.03 18.58
N LYS A 149 -5.89 -2.52 19.12
CA LYS A 149 -5.82 -2.91 20.52
C LYS A 149 -5.85 -1.65 21.36
N LYS A 150 -6.88 -1.49 22.20
CA LYS A 150 -6.89 -0.47 23.26
C LYS A 150 -5.86 -0.88 24.31
N TYR A 151 -4.97 0.03 24.64
CA TYR A 151 -4.13 -0.04 25.84
C TYR A 151 -4.81 0.75 26.94
#